data_AF-M0E9K5-F1
#
_entry.id   AF-M0E9K5-F1
#
_cell.length_a   1.000
_cell.length_b   1.000
_cell.length_c   1.000
_cell.angle_alpha   90.00
_cell.angle_beta   90.00
_cell.angle_gamma   90.00
#
_symmetry.space_group_name_H-M   'P 1'
#
loop_
_entity.id
_entity.type
_entity.pdbx_description
1 polymer ?
#
loop_
_entity_poly.entity_id
_entity_poly.type
_entity_poly.pdbx_seq_one_letter_code
_entity_poly.pdbx_strand_id
1 'polypeptide(L)'
;MAITVTPIILLTLALGLGIAGYGGYDYVQQTDAVNNPVAVETAVVETELSRSEGRRFYYRVRVEHTYEYQGDEYTSNQIFPGSTKPIYTVRDDAAQILEPYEPNTTTTAYVAPDSPSRGFLKRQTTFAPFKFIGLGGFITVLTTLHAIGARNAGQNTGIGQTSKQETSHHNTVFGVERNTLCRGSKRLLLVTPIGFLISLASVVALLLNSSTTTVQVRLTDPVGFALLTAVLSILGFIVGLILYGSWSFTEYRRLRERMPDQRPPSPFRPPSRLITILYTRDGLDAYGRRVKLTGFVFTVIGFLVGVIGFVLVTAG
;
A
#
# COMPACT_ATOMS: atom_id res chain seq x y z
N MET A 1 -22.43 15.76 -20.37
CA MET A 1 -21.14 15.81 -19.65
C MET A 1 -20.06 15.43 -20.66
N ALA A 2 -19.19 16.36 -21.04
CA ALA A 2 -18.14 16.08 -22.02
C ALA A 2 -16.93 15.44 -21.32
N ILE A 3 -16.62 14.19 -21.63
CA ILE A 3 -15.41 13.51 -21.17
C ILE A 3 -14.30 13.90 -22.13
N THR A 4 -13.28 14.59 -21.64
CA THR A 4 -12.11 14.87 -22.48
C THR A 4 -11.12 13.74 -22.31
N VAL A 5 -11.08 12.87 -23.31
CA VAL A 5 -10.14 11.76 -23.39
C VAL A 5 -8.88 12.25 -24.11
N THR A 6 -7.75 12.31 -23.41
CA THR A 6 -6.45 12.57 -24.05
C THR A 6 -5.77 11.26 -24.42
N PRO A 7 -4.85 11.25 -25.41
CA PRO A 7 -4.06 10.06 -25.73
C PRO A 7 -3.32 9.49 -24.51
N ILE A 8 -2.84 10.37 -23.62
CA ILE A 8 -2.16 9.98 -22.37
C ILE A 8 -3.11 9.22 -21.44
N ILE A 9 -4.37 9.64 -21.31
CA ILE A 9 -5.39 8.94 -20.51
C ILE A 9 -5.62 7.54 -21.07
N LEU A 10 -5.78 7.40 -22.39
CA LEU A 10 -5.97 6.08 -23.03
C LEU A 10 -4.77 5.17 -22.83
N LEU A 11 -3.55 5.68 -23.04
CA LEU A 11 -2.32 4.91 -22.81
C LEU A 11 -2.19 4.46 -21.35
N THR A 12 -2.52 5.33 -20.40
CA THR A 12 -2.45 5.01 -18.97
C THR A 12 -3.51 3.98 -18.57
N LEU A 13 -4.72 4.07 -19.12
CA LEU A 13 -5.77 3.06 -18.92
C LEU A 13 -5.38 1.71 -19.51
N ALA A 14 -4.86 1.69 -20.75
CA ALA A 14 -4.39 0.47 -21.39
C ALA A 14 -3.26 -0.18 -20.59
N LEU A 15 -2.32 0.62 -20.07
CA LEU A 15 -1.25 0.14 -19.20
C LEU A 15 -1.79 -0.44 -17.88
N GLY A 16 -2.69 0.28 -17.20
CA GLY A 16 -3.29 -0.19 -15.94
C GLY A 16 -4.06 -1.49 -16.11
N LEU A 17 -4.88 -1.59 -17.16
CA LEU A 17 -5.63 -2.80 -17.51
C LEU A 17 -4.71 -3.95 -17.93
N GLY A 18 -3.64 -3.67 -18.68
CA GLY A 18 -2.65 -4.69 -19.05
C GLY A 18 -1.95 -5.29 -17.84
N ILE A 19 -1.52 -4.45 -16.89
CA ILE A 19 -0.90 -4.91 -15.63
C ILE A 19 -1.90 -5.72 -14.80
N ALA A 20 -3.13 -5.25 -14.62
CA ALA A 20 -4.14 -5.96 -13.86
C ALA A 20 -4.55 -7.28 -14.54
N GLY A 21 -4.70 -7.27 -15.86
CA GLY A 21 -5.03 -8.43 -16.67
C GLY A 21 -3.95 -9.50 -16.62
N TYR A 22 -2.66 -9.12 -16.65
CA TYR A 22 -1.55 -10.05 -16.44
C TYR A 22 -1.66 -10.75 -15.07
N GLY A 23 -1.88 -9.98 -14.00
CA GLY A 23 -2.07 -10.56 -12.66
C GLY A 23 -3.30 -11.47 -12.56
N GLY A 24 -4.41 -11.09 -13.20
CA GLY A 24 -5.62 -11.90 -13.24
C GLY A 24 -5.41 -13.22 -13.99
N TYR A 25 -4.76 -13.15 -15.16
CA TYR A 25 -4.42 -14.32 -15.97
C TYR A 25 -3.50 -15.29 -15.21
N ASP A 26 -2.44 -14.77 -14.57
CA ASP A 26 -1.53 -15.60 -13.78
C ASP A 26 -2.24 -16.26 -12.59
N TYR A 27 -3.17 -15.57 -11.92
CA TYR A 27 -3.96 -16.14 -10.82
C TYR A 27 -4.90 -17.27 -11.28
N VAL A 28 -5.61 -17.08 -12.40
CA VAL A 28 -6.46 -18.13 -12.98
C VAL A 28 -5.63 -19.35 -13.33
N GLN A 29 -4.50 -19.14 -14.01
CA GLN A 29 -3.57 -20.21 -14.37
C GLN A 29 -3.02 -20.96 -13.14
N GLN A 30 -2.71 -20.25 -12.05
CA GLN A 30 -2.32 -20.87 -10.78
C GLN A 30 -3.43 -21.73 -10.19
N THR A 31 -4.66 -21.25 -10.26
CA THR A 31 -5.84 -21.92 -9.70
C THR A 31 -6.14 -23.20 -10.47
N ASP A 32 -6.13 -23.14 -11.81
CA ASP A 32 -6.38 -24.30 -12.65
C ASP A 32 -5.31 -25.39 -12.45
N ALA A 33 -4.03 -24.99 -12.40
CA ALA A 33 -2.92 -25.88 -12.13
C ALA A 33 -3.03 -26.59 -10.77
N VAL A 34 -3.57 -25.90 -9.75
CA VAL A 34 -3.78 -26.46 -8.40
C VAL A 34 -5.03 -27.33 -8.30
N ASN A 35 -6.07 -27.05 -9.10
CA ASN A 35 -7.34 -27.77 -9.03
C ASN A 35 -7.25 -29.16 -9.66
N ASN A 36 -6.57 -29.30 -10.80
CA ASN A 36 -6.46 -30.56 -11.52
C ASN A 36 -5.00 -31.00 -11.82
N PRO A 37 -4.12 -31.13 -10.80
CA PRO A 37 -2.76 -31.58 -11.02
C PRO A 37 -2.66 -33.11 -11.11
N VAL A 38 -1.70 -33.58 -11.89
CA VAL A 38 -1.21 -34.96 -11.87
C VAL A 38 0.06 -35.00 -11.03
N ALA A 39 0.07 -35.84 -9.99
CA ALA A 39 1.27 -36.05 -9.17
C ALA A 39 2.24 -37.00 -9.89
N VAL A 40 3.50 -36.60 -10.00
CA VAL A 40 4.59 -37.38 -10.59
C VAL A 40 5.80 -37.36 -9.67
N GLU A 41 6.63 -38.40 -9.76
CA GLU A 41 7.94 -38.38 -9.10
C GLU A 41 8.87 -37.42 -9.84
N THR A 42 9.66 -36.65 -9.09
CA THR A 42 10.64 -35.73 -9.65
C THR A 42 11.96 -35.82 -8.89
N ALA A 43 13.07 -35.65 -9.61
CA ALA A 43 14.40 -35.54 -9.02
C ALA A 43 14.79 -34.06 -8.89
N VAL A 44 15.21 -33.66 -7.69
CA VAL A 44 15.74 -32.31 -7.44
C VAL A 44 17.17 -32.25 -7.95
N VAL A 45 17.42 -31.39 -8.94
CA VAL A 45 18.73 -31.22 -9.57
C VAL A 45 19.55 -30.18 -8.81
N GLU A 46 18.95 -29.01 -8.56
CA GLU A 46 19.66 -27.88 -7.96
C GLU A 46 18.71 -27.00 -7.14
N THR A 47 19.23 -26.43 -6.06
CA THR A 47 18.55 -25.40 -5.27
C THR A 47 19.38 -24.16 -5.14
N GLU A 48 18.78 -23.01 -5.43
CA GLU A 48 19.44 -21.72 -5.42
C GLU A 48 18.66 -20.72 -4.54
N LEU A 49 19.40 -20.06 -3.65
CA LEU A 49 18.94 -18.88 -2.91
C LEU A 49 19.73 -17.67 -3.38
N SER A 50 19.14 -16.86 -4.25
CA SER A 50 19.77 -15.65 -4.78
C SER A 50 19.26 -14.39 -4.09
N ARG A 51 20.17 -13.44 -3.84
CA ARG A 51 19.85 -12.11 -3.34
C ARG A 51 19.86 -11.13 -4.50
N SER A 52 18.82 -10.33 -4.65
CA SER A 52 18.79 -9.28 -5.66
C SER A 52 19.78 -8.16 -5.33
N GLU A 53 20.44 -7.65 -6.36
CA GLU A 53 21.27 -6.45 -6.26
C GLU A 53 20.41 -5.18 -6.23
N GLY A 54 20.75 -4.22 -5.37
CA GLY A 54 20.09 -2.91 -5.32
C GLY A 54 19.88 -2.36 -3.90
N ARG A 55 19.43 -1.10 -3.85
CA ARG A 55 19.18 -0.36 -2.58
C ARG A 55 18.07 -0.99 -1.73
N ARG A 56 17.16 -1.74 -2.35
CA ARG A 56 16.23 -2.67 -1.69
C ARG A 56 16.55 -4.06 -2.21
N PHE A 57 17.02 -4.93 -1.34
CA PHE A 57 17.29 -6.32 -1.68
C PHE A 57 16.09 -7.20 -1.31
N TYR A 58 15.92 -8.26 -2.06
CA TYR A 58 14.98 -9.34 -1.81
C TYR A 58 15.64 -10.67 -2.18
N TYR A 59 15.19 -11.74 -1.57
CA TYR A 59 15.64 -13.09 -1.83
C TYR A 59 14.69 -13.78 -2.80
N ARG A 60 15.26 -14.53 -3.74
CA ARG A 60 14.57 -15.41 -4.67
C ARG A 60 15.01 -16.84 -4.40
N VAL A 61 14.03 -17.74 -4.45
CA VAL A 61 14.24 -19.18 -4.33
C VAL A 61 14.00 -19.82 -5.69
N ARG A 62 14.85 -20.78 -6.03
CA ARG A 62 14.73 -21.60 -7.25
C ARG A 62 15.06 -23.04 -6.89
N VAL A 63 14.23 -23.97 -7.35
CA VAL A 63 14.47 -25.42 -7.24
C VAL A 63 14.31 -26.00 -8.63
N GLU A 64 15.43 -26.34 -9.25
CA GLU A 64 15.48 -27.03 -10.53
C GLU A 64 15.24 -28.52 -10.31
N HIS A 65 14.29 -29.08 -11.04
CA HIS A 65 13.88 -30.47 -10.90
C HIS A 65 13.44 -31.06 -12.24
N THR A 66 13.67 -32.35 -12.41
CA THR A 66 13.35 -33.11 -13.63
C THR A 66 12.27 -34.15 -13.33
N TYR A 67 11.34 -34.35 -14.24
CA TYR A 67 10.24 -35.30 -14.11
C TYR A 67 9.83 -35.83 -15.48
N GLU A 68 9.26 -37.03 -15.48
CA GLU A 68 8.68 -37.62 -16.68
C GLU A 68 7.16 -37.46 -16.65
N TYR A 69 6.59 -37.03 -17.77
CA TYR A 69 5.14 -36.94 -17.94
C TYR A 69 4.77 -37.42 -19.33
N GLN A 70 3.93 -38.46 -19.41
CA GLN A 70 3.48 -39.07 -20.67
C GLN A 70 4.62 -39.57 -21.57
N GLY A 71 5.74 -40.02 -20.98
CA GLY A 71 6.89 -40.54 -21.72
C GLY A 71 7.91 -39.49 -22.16
N ASP A 72 7.63 -38.20 -21.90
CA ASP A 72 8.55 -37.10 -22.17
C ASP A 72 9.20 -36.61 -20.86
N GLU A 73 10.50 -36.34 -20.91
CA GLU A 73 11.25 -35.74 -19.81
C GLU A 73 11.13 -34.20 -19.85
N TYR A 74 10.80 -33.61 -18.71
CA TYR A 74 10.66 -32.18 -18.54
C TYR A 74 11.56 -31.68 -17.40
N THR A 75 12.08 -30.46 -17.57
CA THR A 75 12.79 -29.73 -16.51
C THR A 75 11.97 -28.50 -16.11
N SER A 76 11.73 -28.32 -14.81
CA SER A 76 11.08 -27.13 -14.27
C SER A 76 11.92 -26.52 -13.14
N ASN A 77 11.69 -25.24 -12.89
CA ASN A 77 12.30 -24.50 -11.79
C ASN A 77 11.26 -23.85 -10.85
N GLN A 78 10.04 -24.38 -10.87
CA GLN A 78 8.89 -23.83 -10.15
C GLN A 78 8.63 -24.54 -8.83
N ILE A 79 8.66 -23.80 -7.72
CA ILE A 79 8.18 -24.32 -6.44
C ILE A 79 6.65 -24.17 -6.34
N PHE A 80 6.14 -23.04 -6.80
CA PHE A 80 4.72 -22.70 -6.79
C PHE A 80 4.19 -22.64 -8.23
N PRO A 81 2.90 -22.91 -8.45
CA PRO A 81 2.28 -22.78 -9.76
C PRO A 81 2.38 -21.35 -10.29
N GLY A 82 2.25 -21.20 -11.60
CA GLY A 82 2.18 -19.90 -12.29
C GLY A 82 3.53 -19.34 -12.74
N SER A 83 3.51 -18.15 -13.32
CA SER A 83 4.71 -17.44 -13.78
C SER A 83 5.24 -16.45 -12.75
N THR A 84 4.37 -15.93 -11.88
CA THR A 84 4.76 -14.95 -10.87
C THR A 84 5.35 -15.63 -9.64
N LYS A 85 6.68 -15.56 -9.51
CA LYS A 85 7.40 -16.13 -8.36
C LYS A 85 7.27 -15.24 -7.11
N PRO A 86 7.04 -15.80 -5.92
CA PRO A 86 7.15 -15.06 -4.66
C PRO A 86 8.54 -14.44 -4.48
N ILE A 87 8.59 -13.28 -3.83
CA ILE A 87 9.82 -12.62 -3.39
C ILE A 87 9.80 -12.50 -1.87
N TYR A 88 10.96 -12.68 -1.25
CA TYR A 88 11.10 -12.67 0.20
C TYR A 88 12.00 -11.52 0.63
N THR A 89 11.66 -10.86 1.74
CA THR A 89 12.48 -9.76 2.29
C THR A 89 13.41 -10.23 3.40
N VAL A 90 13.09 -11.36 4.03
CA VAL A 90 13.88 -12.01 5.07
C VAL A 90 14.55 -13.25 4.47
N ARG A 91 15.83 -13.46 4.77
CA ARG A 91 16.60 -14.60 4.25
C ARG A 91 16.06 -15.92 4.79
N ASP A 92 15.75 -15.95 6.07
CA ASP A 92 15.35 -17.18 6.77
C ASP A 92 14.01 -17.69 6.24
N ASP A 93 13.03 -16.82 5.99
CA ASP A 93 11.77 -17.17 5.31
C ASP A 93 12.03 -17.83 3.94
N ALA A 94 12.99 -17.31 3.18
CA ALA A 94 13.35 -17.86 1.88
C ALA A 94 14.07 -19.21 2.02
N ALA A 95 14.97 -19.36 2.99
CA ALA A 95 15.69 -20.61 3.25
C ALA A 95 14.74 -21.72 3.71
N GLN A 96 13.75 -21.39 4.55
CA GLN A 96 12.73 -22.34 5.02
C GLN A 96 11.90 -22.94 3.88
N ILE A 97 11.72 -22.21 2.78
CA ILE A 97 11.03 -22.73 1.59
C ILE A 97 11.86 -23.79 0.85
N LEU A 98 13.20 -23.70 0.93
CA LEU A 98 14.12 -24.62 0.27
C LEU A 98 14.46 -25.85 1.12
N GLU A 99 14.29 -25.78 2.44
CA GLU A 99 14.61 -26.87 3.39
C GLU A 99 14.07 -28.26 2.98
N PRO A 100 12.86 -28.41 2.42
CA PRO A 100 12.36 -29.73 2.00
C PRO A 100 12.94 -30.27 0.69
N TYR A 101 13.76 -29.49 -0.02
CA TYR A 101 14.19 -29.77 -1.39
C TYR A 101 15.70 -29.86 -1.49
N GLU A 102 16.31 -30.87 -0.88
CA GLU A 102 17.76 -31.03 -1.00
C GLU A 102 18.16 -31.52 -2.41
N PRO A 103 19.27 -31.03 -2.99
CA PRO A 103 19.77 -31.54 -4.27
C PRO A 103 20.03 -33.05 -4.24
N ASN A 104 19.78 -33.72 -5.37
CA ASN A 104 19.89 -35.19 -5.55
C ASN A 104 18.92 -36.02 -4.71
N THR A 105 17.80 -35.42 -4.28
CA THR A 105 16.70 -36.15 -3.64
C THR A 105 15.50 -36.29 -4.57
N THR A 106 14.66 -37.30 -4.34
CA THR A 106 13.40 -37.45 -5.05
C THR A 106 12.24 -36.92 -4.21
N THR A 107 11.28 -36.28 -4.87
CA THR A 107 10.08 -35.74 -4.24
C THR A 107 8.90 -35.80 -5.22
N THR A 108 7.75 -35.25 -4.82
CA THR A 108 6.56 -35.19 -5.66
C THR A 108 6.45 -33.83 -6.35
N ALA A 109 6.39 -33.83 -7.68
CA ALA A 109 5.96 -32.69 -8.47
C ALA A 109 4.49 -32.86 -8.88
N TYR A 110 3.86 -31.73 -9.16
CA TYR A 110 2.50 -31.64 -9.66
C TYR A 110 2.54 -31.02 -11.05
N VAL A 111 1.94 -31.70 -12.02
CA VAL A 111 1.94 -31.30 -13.42
C VAL A 111 0.52 -30.94 -13.83
N ALA A 112 0.35 -29.73 -14.39
CA ALA A 112 -0.89 -29.33 -15.03
C ALA A 112 -0.93 -29.90 -16.47
N PRO A 113 -1.92 -30.72 -16.86
CA PRO A 113 -1.95 -31.38 -18.19
C PRO A 113 -1.89 -30.39 -19.37
N ASP A 114 -2.44 -29.20 -19.18
CA ASP A 114 -2.47 -28.08 -20.12
C ASP A 114 -1.15 -27.28 -20.17
N SER A 115 -0.18 -27.60 -19.31
CA SER A 115 1.14 -26.98 -19.25
C SER A 115 2.19 -27.93 -18.67
N PRO A 116 2.49 -29.05 -19.35
CA PRO A 116 3.33 -30.11 -18.80
C PRO A 116 4.75 -29.65 -18.49
N SER A 117 5.27 -28.61 -19.15
CA SER A 117 6.60 -28.03 -18.89
C SER A 117 6.69 -27.19 -17.62
N ARG A 118 5.58 -26.97 -16.91
CA ARG A 118 5.48 -26.11 -15.72
C ARG A 118 5.09 -26.89 -14.47
N GLY A 119 5.66 -28.08 -14.30
CA GLY A 119 5.57 -28.85 -13.07
C GLY A 119 6.01 -28.01 -11.86
N PHE A 120 5.30 -28.15 -10.75
CA PHE A 120 5.54 -27.37 -9.53
C PHE A 120 5.53 -28.27 -8.29
N LEU A 121 6.27 -27.89 -7.25
CA LEU A 121 6.49 -28.73 -6.07
C LEU A 121 5.45 -28.55 -4.95
N LYS A 122 4.83 -27.36 -4.85
CA LYS A 122 3.80 -27.04 -3.85
C LYS A 122 2.45 -26.77 -4.50
N ARG A 123 1.46 -27.58 -4.14
CA ARG A 123 0.05 -27.41 -4.52
C ARG A 123 -0.63 -26.30 -3.71
N GLN A 124 -0.18 -25.07 -3.92
CA GLN A 124 -0.72 -23.88 -3.25
C GLN A 124 -0.59 -22.65 -4.16
N THR A 125 -1.69 -21.90 -4.30
CA THR A 125 -1.67 -20.61 -4.99
C THR A 125 -0.90 -19.57 -4.18
N THR A 126 -0.24 -18.64 -4.87
CA THR A 126 0.48 -17.54 -4.22
C THR A 126 -0.32 -16.25 -4.30
N PHE A 127 -0.09 -15.33 -3.35
CA PHE A 127 -0.64 -13.97 -3.41
C PHE A 127 0.17 -13.02 -4.32
N ALA A 128 1.20 -13.52 -5.00
CA ALA A 128 2.06 -12.70 -5.85
C ALA A 128 1.29 -11.99 -6.99
N PRO A 129 0.31 -12.62 -7.68
CA PRO A 129 -0.43 -11.97 -8.77
C PRO A 129 -1.28 -10.79 -8.29
N PHE A 130 -1.78 -10.83 -7.05
CA PHE A 130 -2.60 -9.76 -6.48
C PHE A 130 -1.85 -8.42 -6.38
N LYS A 131 -0.52 -8.44 -6.34
CA LYS A 131 0.28 -7.20 -6.39
C LYS A 131 0.08 -6.48 -7.73
N PHE A 132 0.03 -7.23 -8.84
CA PHE A 132 -0.20 -6.69 -10.17
C PHE A 132 -1.66 -6.26 -10.36
N ILE A 133 -2.61 -7.09 -9.91
CA ILE A 133 -4.04 -6.75 -9.91
C ILE A 133 -4.27 -5.45 -9.14
N GLY A 134 -3.72 -5.34 -7.93
CA GLY A 134 -3.83 -4.16 -7.08
C GLY A 134 -3.23 -2.90 -7.72
N LEU A 135 -2.00 -2.99 -8.24
CA LEU A 135 -1.33 -1.86 -8.89
C LEU A 135 -2.06 -1.40 -10.16
N GLY A 136 -2.37 -2.33 -11.06
CA GLY A 136 -3.04 -2.03 -12.33
C GLY A 136 -4.47 -1.52 -12.12
N GLY A 137 -5.21 -2.12 -11.18
CA GLY A 137 -6.54 -1.65 -10.78
C GLY A 137 -6.50 -0.24 -10.19
N PHE A 138 -5.53 0.03 -9.31
CA PHE A 138 -5.35 1.36 -8.72
C PHE A 138 -5.07 2.45 -9.78
N ILE A 139 -4.15 2.19 -10.71
CA ILE A 139 -3.86 3.09 -11.84
C ILE A 139 -5.13 3.34 -12.65
N THR A 140 -5.83 2.27 -13.04
CA THR A 140 -7.05 2.35 -13.85
C THR A 140 -8.13 3.20 -13.17
N VAL A 141 -8.37 2.97 -11.88
CA VAL A 141 -9.36 3.72 -11.08
C VAL A 141 -8.96 5.19 -11.00
N LEU A 142 -7.71 5.51 -10.67
CA LEU A 142 -7.25 6.90 -10.56
C LEU A 142 -7.38 7.64 -11.91
N THR A 143 -6.95 7.01 -13.00
CA THR A 143 -7.03 7.60 -14.34
C THR A 143 -8.47 7.82 -14.77
N THR A 144 -9.36 6.86 -14.52
CA THR A 144 -10.80 6.99 -14.82
C THR A 144 -11.43 8.13 -14.04
N LEU A 145 -11.16 8.20 -12.74
CA LEU A 145 -11.67 9.26 -11.88
C LEU A 145 -11.10 10.63 -12.25
N HIS A 146 -9.85 10.70 -12.69
CA HIS A 146 -9.25 11.92 -13.23
C HIS A 146 -9.92 12.36 -14.54
N ALA A 147 -10.18 11.43 -15.46
CA ALA A 147 -10.78 11.71 -16.77
C ALA A 147 -12.23 12.22 -16.67
N ILE A 148 -13.00 11.70 -15.72
CA ILE A 148 -14.41 12.05 -15.48
C ILE A 148 -14.52 13.25 -14.51
N GLY A 149 -13.43 13.66 -13.88
CA GLY A 149 -13.39 14.74 -12.91
C GLY A 149 -13.68 16.12 -13.50
N ALA A 150 -14.35 16.98 -12.71
CA ALA A 150 -14.68 18.33 -13.14
C ALA A 150 -13.42 19.20 -13.20
N ARG A 151 -13.07 19.72 -14.38
CA ARG A 151 -11.81 20.45 -14.65
C ARG A 151 -11.55 21.66 -13.73
N ASN A 152 -12.61 22.38 -13.38
CA ASN A 152 -12.54 23.59 -12.54
C ASN A 152 -12.93 23.29 -11.07
N ALA A 153 -12.86 22.02 -10.64
CA ALA A 153 -13.19 21.67 -9.26
C ALA A 153 -12.25 22.40 -8.28
N GLY A 154 -12.84 23.16 -7.35
CA GLY A 154 -12.07 23.95 -6.37
C GLY A 154 -11.44 25.23 -6.91
N GLN A 155 -11.85 25.68 -8.11
CA GLN A 155 -11.47 26.94 -8.71
C GLN A 155 -12.72 27.82 -8.90
N ASN A 156 -12.54 29.15 -8.86
CA ASN A 156 -13.59 30.14 -9.12
C ASN A 156 -14.87 29.97 -8.26
N THR A 157 -14.76 29.51 -7.01
CA THR A 157 -15.93 29.30 -6.13
C THR A 157 -16.46 30.60 -5.47
N GLY A 158 -15.95 31.77 -5.87
CA GLY A 158 -16.36 33.07 -5.33
C GLY A 158 -15.79 33.40 -3.93
N ILE A 159 -15.10 32.47 -3.26
CA ILE A 159 -14.53 32.65 -1.91
C ILE A 159 -13.24 33.52 -1.92
N GLY A 160 -12.76 33.94 -3.09
CA GLY A 160 -11.49 34.65 -3.26
C GLY A 160 -11.46 36.14 -2.89
N GLN A 161 -12.59 36.83 -2.71
CA GLN A 161 -12.60 38.31 -2.57
C GLN A 161 -13.32 38.88 -1.35
N THR A 162 -14.08 38.10 -0.59
CA THR A 162 -14.91 38.64 0.52
C THR A 162 -14.98 37.69 1.70
N SER A 163 -14.02 37.75 2.65
CA SER A 163 -14.26 37.15 3.97
C SER A 163 -13.38 37.77 5.05
N LYS A 164 -13.56 39.07 5.29
CA LYS A 164 -13.20 39.73 6.57
C LYS A 164 -14.44 39.95 7.45
N GLN A 165 -15.48 39.12 7.30
CA GLN A 165 -16.65 39.17 8.17
C GLN A 165 -16.82 37.84 8.89
N GLU A 166 -16.25 37.81 10.09
CA GLU A 166 -16.22 36.68 10.99
C GLU A 166 -17.57 36.59 11.72
N THR A 167 -18.53 35.88 11.15
CA THR A 167 -19.78 35.60 11.88
C THR A 167 -19.52 34.54 12.96
N SER A 168 -19.76 34.97 14.20
CA SER A 168 -19.37 34.38 15.51
C SER A 168 -20.06 33.06 15.89
N HIS A 169 -20.90 32.47 15.04
CA HIS A 169 -21.87 31.46 15.50
C HIS A 169 -21.37 30.00 15.51
N HIS A 170 -20.08 29.72 15.23
CA HIS A 170 -19.55 28.34 15.14
C HIS A 170 -18.11 28.22 15.71
N ASN A 171 -17.96 28.42 17.02
CA ASN A 171 -16.65 28.43 17.70
C ASN A 171 -16.23 27.08 18.32
N THR A 172 -17.12 26.08 18.38
CA THR A 172 -16.84 24.76 18.97
C THR A 172 -16.99 23.62 17.97
N VAL A 173 -16.17 22.57 18.10
CA VAL A 173 -16.25 21.30 17.38
C VAL A 173 -16.21 20.19 18.42
N PHE A 174 -17.27 19.37 18.49
CA PHE A 174 -17.44 18.33 19.52
C PHE A 174 -17.29 18.85 20.97
N GLY A 175 -17.79 20.07 21.25
CA GLY A 175 -17.70 20.69 22.58
C GLY A 175 -16.35 21.33 22.91
N VAL A 176 -15.33 21.22 22.06
CA VAL A 176 -14.00 21.84 22.24
C VAL A 176 -13.86 23.06 21.34
N GLU A 177 -13.17 24.11 21.80
CA GLU A 177 -12.86 25.27 20.97
C GLU A 177 -12.10 24.88 19.68
N ARG A 178 -12.54 25.41 18.55
CA ARG A 178 -11.94 25.07 17.24
C ARG A 178 -10.47 25.48 17.13
N ASN A 179 -10.13 26.61 17.74
CA ASN A 179 -8.77 27.14 17.68
C ASN A 179 -7.81 26.31 18.52
N THR A 180 -8.25 25.79 19.68
CA THR A 180 -7.44 24.90 20.51
C THR A 180 -7.29 23.54 19.84
N LEU A 181 -8.35 22.99 19.24
CA LEU A 181 -8.29 21.73 18.49
C LEU A 181 -7.31 21.81 17.31
N CYS A 182 -7.38 22.86 16.49
CA CYS A 182 -6.47 23.05 15.35
C CYS A 182 -5.02 23.24 15.78
N ARG A 183 -4.79 24.06 16.81
CA ARG A 183 -3.45 24.33 17.32
C ARG A 183 -2.84 23.09 17.96
N GLY A 184 -3.64 22.37 18.76
CA GLY A 184 -3.26 21.12 19.39
C GLY A 184 -2.92 20.05 18.36
N SER A 185 -3.79 19.82 17.37
CA SER A 185 -3.55 18.82 16.33
C SER A 185 -2.31 19.13 15.50
N LYS A 186 -2.07 20.40 15.13
CA LYS A 186 -0.87 20.79 14.40
C LYS A 186 0.41 20.64 15.22
N ARG A 187 0.38 20.98 16.51
CA ARG A 187 1.51 20.76 17.41
C ARG A 187 1.81 19.27 17.55
N LEU A 188 0.77 18.45 17.72
CA LEU A 188 0.91 17.00 17.82
C LEU A 188 1.54 16.43 16.53
N LEU A 189 1.05 16.83 15.35
CA LEU A 189 1.59 16.43 14.05
C LEU A 189 3.04 16.87 13.80
N LEU A 190 3.51 17.93 14.48
CA LEU A 190 4.88 18.42 14.37
C LEU A 190 5.81 17.70 15.37
N VAL A 191 5.35 17.49 16.61
CA VAL A 191 6.17 16.94 17.70
C VAL A 191 6.33 15.43 17.58
N THR A 192 5.29 14.70 17.18
CA THR A 192 5.35 13.22 17.19
C THR A 192 6.35 12.63 16.19
N PRO A 193 6.54 13.16 14.96
CA PRO A 193 7.61 12.66 14.09
C PRO A 193 9.00 12.93 14.66
N ILE A 194 9.19 14.06 15.34
CA ILE A 194 10.47 14.38 16.01
C ILE A 194 10.73 13.39 17.14
N GLY A 195 9.73 13.12 17.97
CA GLY A 195 9.82 12.11 19.04
C GLY A 195 10.16 10.71 18.51
N PHE A 196 9.53 10.30 17.40
CA PHE A 196 9.84 9.03 16.73
C PHE A 196 11.29 8.98 16.24
N LEU A 197 11.79 10.02 15.59
CA LEU A 197 13.17 10.06 15.10
C LEU A 197 14.20 10.03 16.24
N ILE A 198 13.94 10.75 17.33
CA ILE A 198 14.79 10.72 18.53
C ILE A 198 14.80 9.31 19.11
N SER A 199 13.63 8.70 19.29
CA SER A 199 13.50 7.33 19.78
C SER A 199 14.25 6.32 18.90
N LEU A 200 14.11 6.42 17.58
CA LEU A 200 14.82 5.55 16.64
C LEU A 200 16.34 5.72 16.75
N ALA A 201 16.82 6.95 16.84
CA ALA A 201 18.25 7.22 17.05
C ALA A 201 18.74 6.66 18.39
N SER A 202 17.94 6.74 19.45
CA SER A 202 18.25 6.13 20.75
C SER A 202 18.33 4.60 20.66
N VAL A 203 17.40 3.94 19.98
CA VAL A 203 17.46 2.48 19.76
C VAL A 203 18.75 2.11 19.03
N VAL A 204 19.08 2.81 17.94
CA VAL A 204 20.31 2.55 17.17
C VAL A 204 21.56 2.76 18.04
N ALA A 205 21.64 3.87 18.77
CA ALA A 205 22.80 4.17 19.62
C ALA A 205 22.97 3.14 20.76
N LEU A 206 21.86 2.66 21.34
CA LEU A 206 21.90 1.62 22.37
C LEU A 206 22.33 0.27 21.80
N LEU A 207 21.87 -0.09 20.61
CA LEU A 207 22.26 -1.33 19.93
C LEU A 207 23.73 -1.32 19.52
N LEU A 208 24.24 -0.21 18.99
CA LEU A 208 25.66 -0.07 18.61
C LEU A 208 26.61 -0.19 19.81
N ASN A 209 26.15 0.16 21.01
CA ASN A 209 26.93 0.04 22.24
C ASN A 209 26.73 -1.30 22.97
N SER A 210 25.83 -2.16 22.47
CA SER A 210 25.57 -3.46 23.10
C SER A 210 26.56 -4.53 22.64
N SER A 211 27.06 -5.34 23.56
CA SER A 211 28.07 -6.38 23.29
C SER A 211 27.47 -7.72 22.85
N THR A 212 26.14 -7.82 22.72
CA THR A 212 25.41 -9.07 22.44
C THR A 212 24.57 -8.95 21.17
N THR A 213 24.59 -10.01 20.35
CA THR A 213 23.93 -10.04 19.03
C THR A 213 22.42 -10.28 19.10
N THR A 214 21.91 -10.79 20.23
CA THR A 214 20.50 -11.07 20.47
C THR A 214 20.04 -10.44 21.79
N VAL A 215 19.32 -9.32 21.70
CA VAL A 215 18.81 -8.60 22.86
C VAL A 215 17.37 -9.05 23.13
N GLN A 216 17.15 -9.80 24.21
CA GLN A 216 15.80 -9.97 24.77
C GLN A 216 15.41 -8.67 25.46
N VAL A 217 14.51 -7.91 24.85
CA VAL A 217 14.14 -6.56 25.33
C VAL A 217 12.95 -6.67 26.30
N ARG A 218 13.13 -6.25 27.55
CA ARG A 218 12.03 -5.99 28.48
C ARG A 218 11.56 -4.54 28.35
N LEU A 219 10.29 -4.26 28.67
CA LEU A 219 9.73 -2.89 28.61
C LEU A 219 10.45 -1.90 29.55
N THR A 220 11.09 -2.39 30.61
CA THR A 220 11.84 -1.58 31.58
C THR A 220 13.27 -1.30 31.16
N ASP A 221 13.75 -1.92 30.08
CA ASP A 221 15.10 -1.70 29.60
C ASP A 221 15.18 -0.40 28.81
N PRO A 222 16.34 0.27 28.72
CA PRO A 222 16.50 1.50 27.94
C PRO A 222 16.05 1.35 26.48
N VAL A 223 16.30 0.17 25.88
CA VAL A 223 15.83 -0.16 24.52
C VAL A 223 14.32 -0.32 24.51
N GLY A 224 13.72 -0.94 25.53
CA GLY A 224 12.28 -1.08 25.69
C GLY A 224 11.56 0.25 25.81
N PHE A 225 12.08 1.18 26.62
CA PHE A 225 11.57 2.55 26.73
C PHE A 225 11.66 3.32 25.41
N ALA A 226 12.78 3.18 24.70
CA ALA A 226 12.95 3.81 23.39
C ALA A 226 11.91 3.26 22.39
N LEU A 227 11.73 1.94 22.30
CA LEU A 227 10.71 1.32 21.44
C LEU A 227 9.29 1.73 21.83
N LEU A 228 8.97 1.76 23.12
CA LEU A 228 7.66 2.23 23.61
C LEU A 228 7.41 3.69 23.20
N THR A 229 8.44 4.53 23.27
CA THR A 229 8.36 5.94 22.83
C THR A 229 8.11 6.04 21.32
N ALA A 230 8.72 5.17 20.50
CA ALA A 230 8.42 5.10 19.06
C ALA A 230 6.95 4.75 18.82
N VAL A 231 6.44 3.72 19.51
CA VAL A 231 5.03 3.29 19.39
C VAL A 231 4.08 4.41 19.81
N LEU A 232 4.31 5.05 20.95
CA LEU A 232 3.50 6.19 21.41
C LEU A 232 3.56 7.37 20.44
N SER A 233 4.71 7.63 19.82
CA SER A 233 4.86 8.68 18.81
C SER A 233 4.04 8.38 17.56
N ILE A 234 4.03 7.13 17.09
CA ILE A 234 3.19 6.69 15.97
C ILE A 234 1.71 6.86 16.31
N LEU A 235 1.27 6.39 17.48
CA LEU A 235 -0.12 6.54 17.94
C LEU A 235 -0.51 8.01 18.06
N GLY A 236 0.35 8.84 18.64
CA GLY A 236 0.15 10.29 18.74
C GLY A 236 0.04 10.95 17.37
N PHE A 237 0.84 10.54 16.39
CA PHE A 237 0.74 11.04 15.01
C PHE A 237 -0.61 10.68 14.38
N ILE A 238 -1.07 9.43 14.54
CA ILE A 238 -2.38 8.98 14.04
C ILE A 238 -3.52 9.79 14.70
N VAL A 239 -3.49 9.95 16.02
CA VAL A 239 -4.46 10.78 16.75
C VAL A 239 -4.43 12.22 16.24
N GLY A 240 -3.23 12.79 16.04
CA GLY A 240 -3.06 14.13 15.47
C GLY A 240 -3.67 14.28 14.08
N LEU A 241 -3.50 13.27 13.22
CA LEU A 241 -4.12 13.23 11.89
C LEU A 241 -5.64 13.15 11.98
N ILE A 242 -6.20 12.32 12.86
CA ILE A 242 -7.66 12.19 13.04
C ILE A 242 -8.26 13.50 13.56
N LEU A 243 -7.64 14.11 14.57
CA LEU A 243 -8.09 15.40 15.12
C LEU A 243 -7.99 16.52 14.09
N TYR A 244 -6.88 16.59 13.35
CA TYR A 244 -6.70 17.57 12.29
C TYR A 244 -7.67 17.33 11.13
N GLY A 245 -7.89 16.08 10.72
CA GLY A 245 -8.84 15.70 9.69
C GLY A 245 -10.27 16.06 10.06
N SER A 246 -10.67 15.79 11.30
CA SER A 246 -11.98 16.18 11.85
C SER A 246 -12.15 17.70 11.86
N TRP A 247 -11.17 18.46 12.37
CA TRP A 247 -11.20 19.92 12.32
C TRP A 247 -11.26 20.44 10.87
N SER A 248 -10.41 19.89 9.99
CA SER A 248 -10.30 20.26 8.58
C SER A 248 -11.61 20.01 7.84
N PHE A 249 -12.29 18.90 8.13
CA PHE A 249 -13.59 18.56 7.56
C PHE A 249 -14.69 19.53 8.01
N THR A 250 -14.72 19.91 9.29
CA THR A 250 -15.70 20.93 9.76
C THR A 250 -15.43 22.30 9.14
N GLU A 251 -14.16 22.65 8.93
CA GLU A 251 -13.78 23.90 8.26
C GLU A 251 -14.19 23.90 6.78
N TYR A 252 -14.01 22.77 6.10
CA TYR A 252 -14.53 22.55 4.75
C TYR A 252 -16.05 22.78 4.70
N ARG A 253 -16.80 22.20 5.65
CA ARG A 253 -18.26 22.35 5.72
C ARG A 253 -18.67 23.81 5.92
N ARG A 254 -17.95 24.55 6.79
CA ARG A 254 -18.17 25.99 7.03
C ARG A 254 -17.93 26.82 5.77
N LEU A 255 -16.84 26.57 5.04
CA LEU A 255 -16.55 27.28 3.79
C LEU A 255 -17.62 27.01 2.73
N ARG A 256 -18.14 25.78 2.67
CA ARG A 256 -19.23 25.41 1.76
C ARG A 256 -20.56 26.09 2.10
N GLU A 257 -20.84 26.32 3.39
CA GLU A 257 -22.05 27.02 3.85
C GLU A 257 -22.04 28.52 3.51
N ARG A 258 -20.85 29.11 3.31
CA ARG A 258 -20.65 30.54 2.98
C ARG A 258 -20.79 30.89 1.49
N MET A 259 -21.01 29.91 0.61
CA MET A 259 -21.10 30.14 -0.84
C MET A 259 -22.49 30.70 -1.23
N PRO A 260 -22.57 31.80 -2.02
CA PRO A 260 -23.84 32.31 -2.54
C PRO A 260 -24.43 31.42 -3.65
N ASP A 261 -25.76 31.32 -3.69
CA ASP A 261 -26.74 30.76 -4.65
C ASP A 261 -26.47 29.44 -5.43
N GLN A 262 -25.25 28.95 -5.63
CA GLN A 262 -25.00 27.63 -6.22
C GLN A 262 -23.87 26.88 -5.52
N ARG A 263 -24.23 26.06 -4.54
CA ARG A 263 -23.29 25.19 -3.83
C ARG A 263 -22.75 24.11 -4.79
N PRO A 264 -21.44 24.04 -5.07
CA PRO A 264 -20.90 22.93 -5.83
C PRO A 264 -21.18 21.61 -5.08
N PRO A 265 -21.43 20.50 -5.81
CA PRO A 265 -21.57 19.20 -5.17
C PRO A 265 -20.32 18.89 -4.35
N SER A 266 -20.55 18.24 -3.19
CA SER A 266 -19.49 17.84 -2.28
C SER A 266 -18.34 17.18 -3.06
N PRO A 267 -17.07 17.52 -2.84
CA PRO A 267 -15.95 16.89 -3.52
C PRO A 267 -15.72 15.45 -3.01
N PHE A 268 -16.30 15.09 -1.86
CA PHE A 268 -16.13 13.77 -1.23
C PHE A 268 -17.23 12.76 -1.60
N ARG A 269 -18.31 13.20 -2.28
CA ARG A 269 -19.36 12.28 -2.77
C ARG A 269 -19.02 11.68 -4.13
N PRO A 270 -18.69 12.47 -5.18
CA PRO A 270 -18.08 11.97 -6.40
C PRO A 270 -16.55 11.99 -6.24
N PRO A 271 -15.89 10.82 -6.10
CA PRO A 271 -14.45 10.75 -5.88
C PRO A 271 -13.62 11.37 -7.03
N SER A 272 -14.21 11.50 -8.22
CA SER A 272 -13.59 12.16 -9.37
C SER A 272 -13.24 13.63 -9.11
N ARG A 273 -14.10 14.39 -8.40
CA ARG A 273 -13.84 15.79 -8.07
C ARG A 273 -12.69 15.95 -7.07
N LEU A 274 -12.62 15.07 -6.08
CA LEU A 274 -11.52 15.06 -5.11
C LEU A 274 -10.19 14.82 -5.82
N ILE A 275 -10.15 13.83 -6.71
CA ILE A 275 -8.94 13.50 -7.48
C ILE A 275 -8.52 14.68 -8.36
N THR A 276 -9.45 15.36 -9.05
CA THR A 276 -9.09 16.57 -9.80
C THR A 276 -8.46 17.63 -8.89
N ILE A 277 -9.08 17.93 -7.74
CA ILE A 277 -8.54 18.91 -6.77
C ILE A 277 -7.16 18.50 -6.23
N LEU A 278 -6.93 17.22 -5.98
CA LEU A 278 -5.64 16.71 -5.51
C LEU A 278 -4.53 16.86 -6.57
N TYR A 279 -4.85 16.59 -7.84
CA TYR A 279 -3.92 16.70 -8.97
C TYR A 279 -3.66 18.15 -9.41
N THR A 280 -4.59 19.09 -9.19
CA THR A 280 -4.41 20.50 -9.52
C THR A 280 -3.26 21.12 -8.71
N ARG A 281 -2.24 21.64 -9.40
CA ARG A 281 -1.08 22.30 -8.77
C ARG A 281 -1.38 23.75 -8.40
N ASP A 282 -1.86 24.54 -9.36
CA ASP A 282 -2.09 25.98 -9.23
C ASP A 282 -3.54 26.39 -9.55
N GLY A 283 -3.94 27.60 -9.14
CA GLY A 283 -5.28 28.15 -9.43
C GLY A 283 -6.39 27.72 -8.47
N LEU A 284 -6.09 26.94 -7.42
CA LEU A 284 -7.05 26.62 -6.35
C LEU A 284 -7.33 27.85 -5.48
N ASP A 285 -8.62 28.16 -5.29
CA ASP A 285 -9.05 29.16 -4.32
C ASP A 285 -8.92 28.64 -2.87
N ALA A 286 -9.32 29.47 -1.90
CA ALA A 286 -9.24 29.10 -0.48
C ALA A 286 -10.02 27.82 -0.15
N TYR A 287 -11.13 27.56 -0.85
CA TYR A 287 -11.91 26.34 -0.69
C TYR A 287 -11.22 25.14 -1.32
N GLY A 288 -10.75 25.24 -2.57
CA GLY A 288 -10.03 24.18 -3.26
C GLY A 288 -8.76 23.76 -2.52
N ARG A 289 -7.98 24.72 -2.01
CA ARG A 289 -6.77 24.44 -1.21
C ARG A 289 -7.10 23.71 0.09
N ARG A 290 -8.21 24.06 0.75
CA ARG A 290 -8.70 23.37 1.95
C ARG A 290 -9.13 21.94 1.63
N VAL A 291 -9.93 21.74 0.58
CA VAL A 291 -10.35 20.39 0.15
C VAL A 291 -9.13 19.52 -0.19
N LYS A 292 -8.12 20.07 -0.87
CA LYS A 292 -6.86 19.37 -1.17
C LYS A 292 -6.15 18.90 0.11
N LEU A 293 -6.03 19.77 1.11
CA LEU A 293 -5.44 19.42 2.41
C LEU A 293 -6.27 18.38 3.16
N THR A 294 -7.58 18.53 3.22
CA THR A 294 -8.48 17.57 3.87
C THR A 294 -8.40 16.20 3.21
N GLY A 295 -8.48 16.16 1.87
CA GLY A 295 -8.33 14.96 1.08
C GLY A 295 -7.01 14.25 1.32
N PHE A 296 -5.91 15.01 1.30
CA PHE A 296 -4.56 14.47 1.58
C PHE A 296 -4.47 13.83 2.97
N VAL A 297 -5.01 14.47 4.00
CA VAL A 297 -5.02 13.92 5.37
C VAL A 297 -5.76 12.59 5.43
N PHE A 298 -6.95 12.50 4.83
CA PHE A 298 -7.71 11.25 4.79
C PHE A 298 -6.99 10.15 4.00
N THR A 299 -6.30 10.50 2.90
CA THR A 299 -5.45 9.56 2.16
C THR A 299 -4.32 9.02 3.03
N VAL A 300 -3.65 9.89 3.79
CA VAL A 300 -2.56 9.47 4.71
C VAL A 300 -3.11 8.58 5.83
N ILE A 301 -4.26 8.93 6.42
CA ILE A 301 -4.93 8.08 7.43
C ILE A 301 -5.25 6.70 6.84
N GLY A 302 -5.88 6.65 5.66
CA GLY A 302 -6.22 5.39 5.00
C GLY A 302 -4.99 4.54 4.67
N PHE A 303 -3.91 5.17 4.20
CA PHE A 303 -2.64 4.49 3.97
C PHE A 303 -2.06 3.89 5.26
N LEU A 304 -2.03 4.66 6.36
CA LEU A 304 -1.52 4.18 7.64
C LEU A 304 -2.36 3.01 8.20
N VAL A 305 -3.69 3.09 8.11
CA VAL A 305 -4.59 2.00 8.50
C VAL A 305 -4.33 0.75 7.64
N GLY A 306 -4.14 0.93 6.33
CA GLY A 306 -3.79 -0.16 5.42
C GLY A 306 -2.46 -0.82 5.76
N VAL A 307 -1.42 -0.03 6.09
CA VAL A 307 -0.12 -0.55 6.54
C VAL A 307 -0.26 -1.33 7.85
N ILE A 308 -0.98 -0.79 8.83
CA ILE A 308 -1.22 -1.48 10.12
C ILE A 308 -1.97 -2.80 9.89
N GLY A 309 -3.03 -2.77 9.08
CA GLY A 309 -3.79 -3.98 8.74
C GLY A 309 -2.94 -5.02 8.02
N PHE A 310 -2.10 -4.59 7.06
CA PHE A 310 -1.17 -5.48 6.37
C PHE A 310 -0.18 -6.13 7.35
N VAL A 311 0.45 -5.35 8.23
CA VAL A 311 1.40 -5.87 9.22
C VAL A 311 0.71 -6.88 10.14
N LEU A 312 -0.50 -6.60 10.62
CA LEU A 312 -1.26 -7.52 11.48
C LEU A 312 -1.62 -8.83 10.77
N VAL A 313 -1.93 -8.79 9.47
CA VAL A 313 -2.24 -9.99 8.68
C VAL A 313 -0.99 -10.79 8.36
N THR A 314 0.17 -10.15 8.17
CA THR A 314 1.42 -10.85 7.83
C THR A 314 2.20 -11.34 9.05
N ALA A 315 1.93 -10.78 10.23
CA ALA A 315 2.61 -11.15 11.47
C ALA A 315 1.85 -12.20 12.30
N GLY A 316 0.64 -12.59 11.87
CA GLY A 316 -0.18 -13.66 12.46
C GLY A 316 -0.27 -14.86 11.53
#